data_AF-A0A8B8ANR1-F1
#
_entry.id   AF-A0A8B8ANR1-F1
#
_cell.length_a   1.000
_cell.length_b   1.000
_cell.length_c   1.000
_cell.angle_alpha   90.00
_cell.angle_beta   90.00
_cell.angle_gamma   90.00
#
_symmetry.space_group_name_H-M   'P 1'
#
loop_
_entity.id
_entity.type
_entity.pdbx_description
1 polymer ?
#
loop_
_entity_poly.entity_id
_entity_poly.type
_entity_poly.pdbx_seq_one_letter_code
_entity_poly.pdbx_strand_id
1 'polypeptide(L)'
;MDEKATIEPKLVNFVRSRTAAIVNVDLSQPSTAVIKQIEQGSTCLRNFWMTVLQHHNNYPEKRYPYKRIDDKRGDYTVLLKVDDVTISVFSNGTLMIQGSSALDWILKRFSRIMDEYPLEPQPISDGLEHEKNLNDLTRKDKEKQADTTGTNQTVDDKREESEGVQKGETTVVTQNPVVDDVSDDLGLPSLDLWTGQVLSQELSHLKTPVIRDGPTYIYKLWKSLLSYWLLDHERKVYLATPFLDTQRMVDIGKLVLQNFTTANIDAFYVRIKCNYDEKISDVKENAQNEFPEEQRLNIKNKLYDRIVYPLSTFHAKFIGCTDGMGGAEVLVTSANFTADHFKHHNLESVVFHKMSEANFTQEFILPLSASQKC
;
A
#
# COMPACT_ATOMS: atom_id res chain seq x y z
N MET A 1 -16.38 24.30 22.20
CA MET A 1 -16.78 25.06 21.01
C MET A 1 -16.95 24.05 19.90
N ASP A 2 -18.08 24.04 19.20
CA ASP A 2 -18.38 23.03 18.18
C ASP A 2 -17.43 23.19 16.99
N GLU A 3 -16.48 22.26 16.83
CA GLU A 3 -15.47 22.33 15.78
C GLU A 3 -16.10 22.34 14.37
N LYS A 4 -17.30 21.74 14.24
CA LYS A 4 -18.12 21.79 13.02
C LYS A 4 -18.50 23.22 12.64
N ALA A 5 -18.94 24.01 13.62
CA ALA A 5 -19.33 25.40 13.42
C ALA A 5 -18.15 26.31 13.01
N THR A 6 -16.91 25.83 13.20
CA THR A 6 -15.69 26.57 12.84
C THR A 6 -15.17 26.19 11.44
N ILE A 7 -15.29 24.91 11.04
CA ILE A 7 -14.79 24.45 9.73
C ILE A 7 -15.74 24.81 8.58
N GLU A 8 -17.06 24.78 8.79
CA GLU A 8 -18.04 25.02 7.71
C GLU A 8 -17.87 26.40 7.06
N PRO A 9 -17.77 27.53 7.82
CA PRO A 9 -17.55 28.84 7.21
C PRO A 9 -16.21 28.94 6.48
N LYS A 10 -15.16 28.26 6.97
CA LYS A 10 -13.84 28.22 6.32
C LYS A 10 -13.92 27.52 4.97
N LEU A 11 -14.56 26.35 4.91
CA LEU A 11 -14.80 25.59 3.68
C LEU A 11 -15.58 26.39 2.64
N VAL A 12 -16.67 27.03 3.07
CA VAL A 12 -17.49 27.88 2.18
C VAL A 12 -16.66 29.03 1.61
N ASN A 13 -15.89 29.72 2.45
CA ASN A 13 -15.04 30.83 2.01
C ASN A 13 -13.90 30.38 1.10
N PHE A 14 -13.30 29.22 1.38
CA PHE A 14 -12.26 28.60 0.58
C PHE A 14 -12.72 28.31 -0.85
N VAL A 15 -13.91 27.70 -1.00
CA VAL A 15 -14.49 27.43 -2.32
C VAL A 15 -14.88 28.73 -3.02
N ARG A 16 -15.58 29.62 -2.32
CA ARG A 16 -16.08 30.88 -2.89
C ARG A 16 -14.95 31.77 -3.39
N SER A 17 -13.86 31.91 -2.62
CA SER A 17 -12.73 32.76 -3.00
C SER A 17 -11.99 32.29 -4.25
N ARG A 18 -12.16 31.03 -4.66
CA ARG A 18 -11.39 30.41 -5.77
C ARG A 18 -12.22 30.05 -6.98
N THR A 19 -13.53 29.86 -6.80
CA THR A 19 -14.43 29.41 -7.87
C THR A 19 -15.64 30.32 -8.06
N ALA A 20 -15.83 31.31 -7.17
CA ALA A 20 -17.06 32.09 -7.01
C ALA A 20 -18.32 31.25 -6.71
N ALA A 21 -18.23 29.91 -6.60
CA ALA A 21 -19.37 29.04 -6.33
C ALA A 21 -19.83 29.17 -4.87
N ILE A 22 -21.14 29.11 -4.67
CA ILE A 22 -21.77 29.03 -3.36
C ILE A 22 -22.10 27.57 -3.09
N VAL A 23 -21.49 27.00 -2.05
CA VAL A 23 -21.65 25.59 -1.66
C VAL A 23 -22.37 25.46 -0.33
N ASN A 24 -23.12 24.37 -0.19
CA ASN A 24 -23.61 23.86 1.08
C ASN A 24 -22.66 22.76 1.58
N VAL A 25 -22.28 22.85 2.85
CA VAL A 25 -21.47 21.84 3.54
C VAL A 25 -22.40 21.12 4.51
N ASP A 26 -22.50 19.80 4.38
CA ASP A 26 -23.28 18.95 5.28
C ASP A 26 -22.33 18.05 6.06
N LEU A 27 -22.17 18.34 7.36
CA LEU A 27 -21.40 17.56 8.34
C LEU A 27 -22.31 16.94 9.41
N SER A 28 -23.61 16.78 9.11
CA SER A 28 -24.59 16.26 10.07
C SER A 28 -24.30 14.82 10.49
N GLN A 29 -23.74 14.01 9.58
CA GLN A 29 -23.37 12.62 9.83
C GLN A 29 -21.87 12.48 10.18
N PRO A 30 -21.48 11.73 11.21
CA PRO A 30 -20.07 11.51 11.54
C PRO A 30 -19.30 10.76 10.45
N SER A 31 -19.99 9.87 9.73
CA SER A 31 -19.39 8.97 8.74
C SER A 31 -19.50 9.47 7.29
N THR A 32 -20.11 10.63 7.07
CA THR A 32 -20.30 11.19 5.73
C THR A 32 -20.29 12.70 5.80
N ALA A 33 -19.50 13.30 4.91
CA ALA A 33 -19.51 14.72 4.68
C ALA A 33 -19.73 15.02 3.20
N VAL A 34 -20.57 16.00 2.92
CA VAL A 34 -20.96 16.36 1.55
C VAL A 34 -20.78 17.85 1.35
N ILE A 35 -20.06 18.23 0.30
CA ILE A 35 -19.92 19.60 -0.16
C ILE A 35 -20.48 19.67 -1.57
N LYS A 36 -21.59 20.37 -1.74
CA LYS A 36 -22.30 20.48 -3.02
C LYS A 36 -22.64 21.94 -3.32
N GLN A 37 -22.67 22.31 -4.59
CA GLN A 37 -23.15 23.62 -4.99
C GLN A 37 -24.65 23.76 -4.65
N ILE A 38 -25.05 24.96 -4.23
CA ILE A 38 -26.46 25.26 -3.91
C ILE A 38 -27.31 25.37 -5.19
N GLU A 39 -26.72 25.89 -6.26
CA GLU A 39 -27.34 26.03 -7.58
C GLU A 39 -27.11 24.79 -8.47
N GLN A 40 -27.32 24.91 -9.79
CA GLN A 40 -26.99 23.84 -10.74
C GLN A 40 -25.50 23.46 -10.66
N GLY A 41 -25.23 22.16 -10.82
CA GLY A 41 -23.88 21.60 -10.69
C GLY A 41 -22.86 22.26 -11.63
N SER A 42 -21.60 22.28 -11.20
CA SER A 42 -20.52 22.99 -11.90
C SER A 42 -19.34 22.09 -12.22
N THR A 43 -19.03 22.00 -13.51
CA THR A 43 -17.82 21.37 -14.01
C THR A 43 -16.56 22.11 -13.54
N CYS A 44 -16.65 23.42 -13.32
CA CYS A 44 -15.56 24.21 -12.74
C CYS A 44 -15.30 23.80 -11.28
N LEU A 45 -16.36 23.55 -10.50
CA LEU A 45 -16.24 23.09 -9.13
C LEU A 45 -15.65 21.67 -9.06
N ARG A 46 -16.02 20.78 -10.00
CA ARG A 46 -15.37 19.47 -10.16
C ARG A 46 -13.87 19.62 -10.42
N ASN A 47 -13.49 20.40 -11.42
CA ASN A 47 -12.07 20.59 -11.78
C ASN A 47 -11.29 21.23 -10.63
N PHE A 48 -11.91 22.15 -9.89
CA PHE A 48 -11.34 22.70 -8.67
C PHE A 48 -11.05 21.62 -7.63
N TRP A 49 -12.00 20.74 -7.33
CA TRP A 49 -11.76 19.64 -6.40
C TRP A 49 -10.66 18.69 -6.87
N MET A 50 -10.63 18.37 -8.16
CA MET A 50 -9.55 17.56 -8.72
C MET A 50 -8.19 18.25 -8.53
N THR A 51 -8.10 19.55 -8.81
CA THR A 51 -6.85 20.33 -8.62
C THR A 51 -6.45 20.37 -7.15
N VAL A 52 -7.40 20.57 -6.24
CA VAL A 52 -7.15 20.53 -4.79
C VAL A 52 -6.63 19.17 -4.36
N LEU A 53 -7.32 18.09 -4.72
CA LEU A 53 -6.91 16.75 -4.30
C LEU A 53 -5.58 16.35 -4.94
N GLN A 54 -5.38 16.61 -6.24
CA GLN A 54 -4.20 16.19 -6.99
C GLN A 54 -2.98 17.09 -6.80
N HIS A 55 -3.09 18.14 -5.98
CA HIS A 55 -1.95 18.98 -5.64
C HIS A 55 -0.82 18.14 -5.05
N HIS A 56 0.43 18.50 -5.35
CA HIS A 56 1.62 17.71 -4.98
C HIS A 56 1.80 17.51 -3.46
N ASN A 57 1.27 18.44 -2.65
CA ASN A 57 1.28 18.34 -1.18
C ASN A 57 0.06 17.58 -0.59
N ASN A 58 -0.91 17.21 -1.44
CA ASN A 58 -2.13 16.53 -1.03
C ASN A 58 -2.07 15.08 -1.54
N TYR A 59 -2.78 14.77 -2.62
CA TYR A 59 -2.93 13.44 -3.18
C TYR A 59 -2.57 13.42 -4.67
N PRO A 60 -1.31 13.67 -5.07
CA PRO A 60 -0.95 13.72 -6.49
C PRO A 60 -1.25 12.41 -7.23
N GLU A 61 -1.72 12.50 -8.48
CA GLU A 61 -2.09 11.34 -9.32
C GLU A 61 -0.99 10.29 -9.44
N LYS A 62 0.27 10.72 -9.39
CA LYS A 62 1.44 9.83 -9.45
C LYS A 62 1.59 8.92 -8.22
N ARG A 63 0.97 9.28 -7.08
CA ARG A 63 1.11 8.58 -5.79
C ARG A 63 -0.20 7.92 -5.35
N TYR A 64 -1.35 8.40 -5.80
CA TYR A 64 -2.65 7.95 -5.34
C TYR A 64 -3.51 7.45 -6.51
N PRO A 65 -4.11 6.25 -6.39
CA PRO A 65 -4.91 5.69 -7.46
C PRO A 65 -6.29 6.35 -7.50
N TYR A 66 -6.47 7.28 -8.43
CA TYR A 66 -7.77 7.82 -8.78
C TYR A 66 -8.51 6.83 -9.69
N LYS A 67 -9.71 6.42 -9.29
CA LYS A 67 -10.56 5.55 -10.10
C LYS A 67 -11.70 6.36 -10.71
N ARG A 68 -11.74 6.44 -12.03
CA ARG A 68 -12.88 6.98 -12.77
C ARG A 68 -13.94 5.89 -12.92
N ILE A 69 -15.20 6.24 -12.64
CA ILE A 69 -16.36 5.40 -12.86
C ILE A 69 -17.31 6.18 -13.74
N ASP A 70 -17.48 5.72 -14.99
CA ASP A 70 -18.41 6.30 -15.94
C ASP A 70 -19.83 5.73 -15.71
N ASP A 71 -20.83 6.60 -15.74
CA ASP A 71 -22.24 6.26 -15.78
C ASP A 71 -22.70 6.07 -17.24
N LYS A 72 -23.77 5.29 -17.43
CA LYS A 72 -24.44 5.04 -18.70
C LYS A 72 -24.93 6.32 -19.40
N ARG A 73 -25.02 7.44 -18.67
CA ARG A 73 -25.43 8.77 -19.16
C ARG A 73 -24.26 9.62 -19.67
N GLY A 74 -23.02 9.13 -19.61
CA GLY A 74 -21.82 9.86 -20.00
C GLY A 74 -21.23 10.78 -18.92
N ASP A 75 -21.87 10.83 -17.75
CA ASP A 75 -21.30 11.39 -16.53
C ASP A 75 -20.24 10.47 -15.94
N TYR A 76 -19.34 11.00 -15.10
CA TYR A 76 -18.39 10.18 -14.38
C TYR A 76 -18.14 10.69 -12.96
N THR A 77 -17.81 9.76 -12.08
CA THR A 77 -17.38 10.02 -10.71
C THR A 77 -15.93 9.60 -10.57
N VAL A 78 -15.12 10.45 -9.93
CA VAL A 78 -13.76 10.11 -9.57
C VAL A 78 -13.71 9.71 -8.10
N LEU A 79 -13.15 8.53 -7.82
CA LEU A 79 -12.95 8.01 -6.48
C LEU A 79 -11.47 8.04 -6.10
N LEU A 80 -11.21 8.43 -4.86
CA LEU A 80 -9.92 8.35 -4.20
C LEU A 80 -10.12 7.69 -2.83
N LYS A 81 -9.41 6.60 -2.56
CA LYS A 81 -9.40 5.96 -1.24
C LYS A 81 -8.11 6.35 -0.51
N VAL A 82 -8.26 7.01 0.63
CA VAL A 82 -7.14 7.47 1.47
C VAL A 82 -7.50 7.27 2.93
N ASP A 83 -6.54 6.78 3.71
CA ASP A 83 -6.74 6.44 5.11
C ASP A 83 -7.94 5.47 5.27
N ASP A 84 -8.94 5.81 6.07
CA ASP A 84 -10.18 5.08 6.27
C ASP A 84 -11.40 5.75 5.58
N VAL A 85 -11.15 6.67 4.64
CA VAL A 85 -12.20 7.40 3.90
C VAL A 85 -12.13 7.16 2.40
N THR A 86 -13.29 7.21 1.76
CA THR A 86 -13.47 7.28 0.32
C THR A 86 -13.94 8.68 -0.05
N ILE A 87 -13.15 9.36 -0.87
CA ILE A 87 -13.43 10.67 -1.41
C ILE A 87 -13.98 10.49 -2.83
N SER A 88 -15.15 11.05 -3.09
CA SER A 88 -15.84 10.97 -4.38
C SER A 88 -16.05 12.37 -4.93
N VAL A 89 -15.60 12.62 -6.16
CA VAL A 89 -15.86 13.86 -6.90
C VAL A 89 -16.81 13.54 -8.06
N PHE A 90 -18.04 14.05 -7.99
CA PHE A 90 -19.07 13.82 -8.99
C PHE A 90 -18.95 14.79 -10.16
N SER A 91 -19.50 14.43 -11.33
CA SER A 91 -19.51 15.27 -12.53
C SER A 91 -20.15 16.64 -12.30
N ASN A 92 -21.13 16.72 -11.40
CA ASN A 92 -21.82 17.94 -11.00
C ASN A 92 -21.05 18.84 -10.02
N GLY A 93 -19.81 18.48 -9.66
CA GLY A 93 -18.97 19.24 -8.72
C GLY A 93 -19.21 18.95 -7.25
N THR A 94 -20.04 17.96 -6.91
CA THR A 94 -20.19 17.49 -5.53
C THR A 94 -18.93 16.76 -5.09
N LEU A 95 -18.41 17.12 -3.91
CA LEU A 95 -17.38 16.38 -3.19
C LEU A 95 -18.04 15.65 -2.02
N MET A 96 -17.83 14.35 -1.93
CA MET A 96 -18.37 13.52 -0.86
C MET A 96 -17.24 12.71 -0.22
N ILE A 97 -17.18 12.71 1.11
CA ILE A 97 -16.20 11.97 1.89
C ILE A 97 -16.96 11.01 2.79
N GLN A 98 -16.70 9.71 2.67
CA GLN A 98 -17.40 8.66 3.41
C GLN A 98 -16.41 7.72 4.08
N GLY A 99 -16.67 7.34 5.33
CA GLY A 99 -15.81 6.45 6.10
C GLY A 99 -16.04 6.60 7.59
N SER A 100 -15.50 5.68 8.39
CA SER A 100 -15.62 5.70 9.86
C SER A 100 -15.15 7.02 10.48
N SER A 101 -14.13 7.65 9.91
CA SER A 101 -13.55 8.90 10.39
C SER A 101 -13.76 10.09 9.45
N ALA A 102 -14.81 10.09 8.60
CA ALA A 102 -15.03 11.16 7.62
C ALA A 102 -15.05 12.57 8.23
N LEU A 103 -15.72 12.73 9.38
CA LEU A 103 -15.75 14.00 10.10
C LEU A 103 -14.37 14.40 10.64
N ASP A 104 -13.65 13.48 11.29
CA ASP A 104 -12.31 13.75 11.83
C ASP A 104 -11.33 14.12 10.72
N TRP A 105 -11.45 13.42 9.59
CA TRP A 105 -10.67 13.67 8.39
C TRP A 105 -10.89 15.09 7.87
N ILE A 106 -12.15 15.57 7.79
CA ILE A 106 -12.41 16.96 7.40
C ILE A 106 -11.82 17.96 8.39
N LEU A 107 -12.05 17.72 9.69
CA LEU A 107 -11.65 18.65 10.74
C LEU A 107 -10.13 18.82 10.81
N LYS A 108 -9.37 17.72 10.69
CA LYS A 108 -7.92 17.73 10.85
C LYS A 108 -7.16 17.81 9.53
N ARG A 109 -7.50 16.94 8.58
CA ARG A 109 -6.75 16.79 7.32
C ARG A 109 -7.17 17.83 6.30
N PHE A 110 -8.47 18.01 6.09
CA PHE A 110 -8.94 18.96 5.10
C PHE A 110 -8.71 20.41 5.53
N SER A 111 -8.78 20.73 6.83
CA SER A 111 -8.36 22.04 7.33
C SER A 111 -6.92 22.35 6.93
N ARG A 112 -5.99 21.41 7.13
CA ARG A 112 -4.59 21.58 6.74
C ARG A 112 -4.42 21.77 5.23
N ILE A 113 -5.16 20.99 4.42
CA ILE A 113 -5.19 21.16 2.97
C ILE A 113 -5.61 22.60 2.62
N MET A 114 -6.63 23.15 3.28
CA MET A 114 -7.08 24.50 3.01
C MET A 114 -6.04 25.56 3.38
N ASP A 115 -5.35 25.36 4.51
CA ASP A 115 -4.35 26.30 5.03
C ASP A 115 -3.05 26.30 4.19
N GLU A 116 -2.66 25.13 3.66
CA GLU A 116 -1.42 24.95 2.88
C GLU A 116 -1.61 25.15 1.37
N TYR A 117 -2.85 25.21 0.86
CA TYR A 117 -3.08 25.32 -0.57
C TYR A 117 -2.76 26.72 -1.09
N PRO A 118 -1.84 26.87 -2.07
CA PRO A 118 -1.32 28.15 -2.52
C PRO A 118 -2.42 29.08 -3.07
N LEU A 119 -2.26 30.38 -2.83
CA LEU A 119 -3.21 31.43 -3.25
C LEU A 119 -3.13 31.78 -4.74
N GLU A 120 -2.11 31.30 -5.46
CA GLU A 120 -1.92 31.61 -6.88
C GLU A 120 -2.52 30.55 -7.82
N PRO A 121 -3.14 30.96 -8.95
CA PRO A 121 -3.65 30.04 -9.95
C PRO A 121 -2.50 29.31 -10.64
N GLN A 122 -2.38 28.00 -10.38
CA GLN A 122 -1.49 27.12 -11.13
C GLN A 122 -2.13 26.78 -12.48
N PRO A 123 -1.34 26.66 -13.57
CA PRO A 123 -1.86 26.25 -14.87
C PRO A 123 -2.50 24.87 -14.75
N ILE A 124 -3.71 24.75 -15.28
CA ILE A 124 -4.43 23.49 -15.39
C ILE A 124 -3.58 22.56 -16.24
N SER A 125 -2.98 21.55 -15.62
CA SER A 125 -2.40 20.43 -16.37
C SER A 125 -3.58 19.69 -16.99
N ASP A 126 -3.72 19.76 -18.31
CA ASP A 126 -4.68 18.95 -19.06
C ASP A 126 -4.32 17.46 -18.89
N GLY A 127 -4.84 16.85 -17.83
CA GLY A 127 -4.62 15.47 -17.41
C GLY A 127 -5.21 14.40 -18.34
N LEU A 128 -5.32 14.67 -19.64
CA LEU A 128 -5.93 13.77 -20.63
C LEU A 128 -4.99 13.41 -21.79
N GLU A 129 -3.79 13.98 -21.90
CA GLU A 129 -2.89 13.66 -23.02
C GLU A 129 -2.19 12.30 -22.92
N HIS A 130 -2.18 11.66 -21.74
CA HIS A 130 -1.63 10.30 -21.58
C HIS A 130 -2.60 9.17 -21.96
N GLU A 131 -3.87 9.46 -22.27
CA GLU A 131 -4.86 8.44 -22.68
C GLU A 131 -4.71 7.93 -24.12
N LYS A 132 -4.05 8.68 -25.02
CA LYS A 132 -3.86 8.23 -26.42
C LYS A 132 -2.95 7.00 -26.53
N ASN A 133 -1.99 6.83 -25.63
CA ASN A 133 -1.03 5.72 -25.69
C ASN A 133 -1.55 4.40 -25.08
N LEU A 134 -2.58 4.43 -24.21
CA LEU A 134 -3.10 3.22 -23.55
C LEU A 134 -4.23 2.55 -24.37
N ASN A 135 -5.01 3.34 -25.11
CA ASN A 135 -6.07 2.83 -25.99
C ASN A 135 -5.53 2.17 -27.27
N ASP A 136 -4.35 2.59 -27.76
CA ASP A 136 -3.69 1.95 -28.91
C ASP A 136 -3.10 0.56 -28.59
N LEU A 137 -2.80 0.31 -27.31
CA LEU A 137 -2.28 -0.99 -26.85
C LEU A 137 -3.41 -2.03 -26.73
N THR A 138 -4.56 -1.61 -26.21
CA THR A 138 -5.73 -2.50 -26.00
C THR A 138 -6.51 -2.81 -27.29
N ARG A 139 -6.36 -1.99 -28.33
CA ARG A 139 -6.98 -2.25 -29.65
C ARG A 139 -6.23 -3.30 -30.47
N LYS A 140 -4.90 -3.37 -30.34
CA LYS A 140 -4.06 -4.38 -31.02
C LYS A 140 -4.22 -5.80 -30.46
N ASP A 141 -4.62 -5.94 -29.20
CA ASP A 141 -4.83 -7.24 -28.58
C ASP A 141 -6.21 -7.84 -28.91
N LYS A 142 -7.22 -7.01 -29.21
CA LYS A 142 -8.56 -7.47 -29.62
C LYS A 142 -8.62 -7.92 -31.08
N GLU A 143 -7.82 -7.34 -31.97
CA GLU A 143 -7.74 -7.78 -33.37
C GLU A 143 -6.98 -9.12 -33.53
N LYS A 144 -6.15 -9.53 -32.56
CA LYS A 144 -5.48 -10.84 -32.57
C LYS A 144 -6.31 -12.01 -32.02
N GLN A 145 -7.39 -11.75 -31.27
CA GLN A 145 -8.26 -12.80 -30.71
C GLN A 145 -9.49 -13.12 -31.57
N ALA A 146 -9.78 -12.33 -32.60
CA ALA A 146 -10.93 -12.55 -33.48
C ALA A 146 -10.67 -13.56 -34.63
N ASP A 147 -9.42 -14.00 -34.84
CA ASP A 147 -9.02 -14.79 -36.01
C ASP A 147 -8.84 -16.30 -35.74
N THR A 148 -9.32 -16.80 -34.60
CA THR A 148 -9.15 -18.23 -34.26
C THR A 148 -10.39 -18.84 -33.60
N THR A 149 -11.53 -18.84 -34.28
CA THR A 149 -12.54 -19.89 -34.07
C THR A 149 -13.51 -20.00 -35.24
N GLY A 150 -13.14 -20.85 -36.21
CA GLY A 150 -14.03 -21.33 -37.25
C GLY A 150 -14.40 -22.80 -37.02
N THR A 151 -15.73 -23.03 -36.97
CA THR A 151 -16.46 -24.15 -37.59
C THR A 151 -16.57 -25.52 -36.88
N ASN A 152 -17.79 -25.83 -36.39
CA ASN A 152 -18.68 -26.99 -36.71
C ASN A 152 -19.60 -27.30 -35.50
N GLN A 153 -20.94 -27.08 -35.51
CA GLN A 153 -22.04 -27.92 -36.05
C GLN A 153 -22.02 -29.36 -35.50
N THR A 154 -23.05 -30.06 -34.96
CA THR A 154 -24.54 -29.96 -34.83
C THR A 154 -24.98 -31.22 -33.98
N VAL A 155 -25.96 -31.26 -33.05
CA VAL A 155 -27.40 -31.67 -33.17
C VAL A 155 -27.92 -32.14 -31.78
N ASP A 156 -29.18 -31.82 -31.47
CA ASP A 156 -30.28 -32.40 -30.62
C ASP A 156 -30.01 -33.67 -29.72
N ASP A 157 -30.72 -34.02 -28.64
CA ASP A 157 -32.11 -33.78 -28.18
C ASP A 157 -32.28 -34.22 -26.68
N LYS A 158 -33.24 -33.61 -25.97
CA LYS A 158 -34.13 -34.07 -24.85
C LYS A 158 -33.70 -34.99 -23.67
N ARG A 159 -34.00 -34.46 -22.46
CA ARG A 159 -34.98 -34.88 -21.40
C ARG A 159 -34.89 -36.29 -20.74
N GLU A 160 -34.75 -36.31 -19.40
CA GLU A 160 -35.67 -36.89 -18.38
C GLU A 160 -34.98 -37.31 -17.07
N GLU A 161 -35.74 -37.20 -15.98
CA GLU A 161 -35.46 -37.54 -14.58
C GLU A 161 -35.31 -39.05 -14.35
N SER A 162 -34.57 -39.47 -13.31
CA SER A 162 -35.07 -40.38 -12.26
C SER A 162 -33.99 -40.81 -11.26
N GLU A 163 -34.44 -41.00 -10.02
CA GLU A 163 -33.73 -41.49 -8.83
C GLU A 163 -33.35 -42.98 -8.95
N GLY A 164 -32.33 -43.44 -8.19
CA GLY A 164 -32.08 -44.87 -8.02
C GLY A 164 -30.76 -45.24 -7.34
N VAL A 165 -30.84 -45.49 -6.04
CA VAL A 165 -29.83 -46.02 -5.11
C VAL A 165 -29.34 -47.44 -5.49
N GLN A 166 -28.03 -47.76 -5.40
CA GLN A 166 -27.37 -48.66 -4.41
C GLN A 166 -26.00 -49.27 -4.85
N LYS A 167 -25.01 -49.14 -3.93
CA LYS A 167 -23.87 -50.03 -3.57
C LYS A 167 -22.87 -50.56 -4.62
N GLY A 168 -21.59 -50.31 -4.34
CA GLY A 168 -20.52 -51.31 -4.55
C GLY A 168 -19.12 -50.77 -4.82
N GLU A 169 -18.21 -51.02 -3.87
CA GLU A 169 -16.76 -51.17 -3.99
C GLU A 169 -15.79 -49.96 -4.01
N THR A 170 -14.99 -50.02 -2.94
CA THR A 170 -13.80 -49.31 -2.49
C THR A 170 -12.72 -49.13 -3.56
N THR A 171 -12.23 -47.90 -3.72
CA THR A 171 -10.81 -47.67 -4.06
C THR A 171 -10.33 -46.43 -3.32
N VAL A 172 -9.25 -46.63 -2.55
CA VAL A 172 -8.59 -45.64 -1.70
C VAL A 172 -7.92 -44.59 -2.59
N VAL A 173 -8.37 -43.33 -2.48
CA VAL A 173 -7.59 -42.15 -2.89
C VAL A 173 -7.66 -41.16 -1.74
N THR A 174 -6.52 -41.01 -1.07
CA THR A 174 -6.30 -40.04 0.00
C THR A 174 -6.47 -38.63 -0.56
N GLN A 175 -7.64 -38.03 -0.34
CA GLN A 175 -7.84 -36.60 -0.53
C GLN A 175 -7.22 -35.90 0.69
N ASN A 176 -6.16 -35.14 0.45
CA ASN A 176 -5.70 -34.12 1.39
C ASN A 176 -6.85 -33.12 1.60
N PRO A 177 -7.15 -32.70 2.85
CA PRO A 177 -8.13 -31.67 3.08
C PRO A 177 -7.66 -30.37 2.46
N VAL A 178 -8.52 -29.79 1.63
CA VAL A 178 -8.49 -28.37 1.26
C VAL A 178 -8.50 -27.60 2.58
N VAL A 179 -7.36 -26.99 2.91
CA VAL A 179 -7.28 -26.06 4.02
C VAL A 179 -7.81 -24.75 3.46
N ASP A 180 -9.02 -24.39 3.88
CA ASP A 180 -9.63 -23.10 3.58
C ASP A 180 -8.64 -21.98 3.93
N ASP A 181 -8.43 -21.12 2.94
CA ASP A 181 -7.56 -19.96 2.99
C ASP A 181 -8.14 -18.94 3.99
N VAL A 182 -7.61 -18.94 5.21
CA VAL A 182 -7.98 -18.01 6.30
C VAL A 182 -7.39 -16.60 6.07
N SER A 183 -6.84 -16.32 4.88
CA SER A 183 -6.25 -15.02 4.55
C SER A 183 -7.29 -13.89 4.39
N ASP A 184 -8.57 -14.21 4.17
CA ASP A 184 -9.58 -13.19 3.81
C ASP A 184 -10.21 -12.46 5.03
N ASP A 185 -9.92 -12.90 6.26
CA ASP A 185 -10.62 -12.44 7.47
C ASP A 185 -9.90 -11.31 8.24
N LEU A 186 -8.75 -10.81 7.73
CA LEU A 186 -7.95 -9.78 8.45
C LEU A 186 -8.19 -8.35 7.99
N GLY A 187 -9.02 -8.11 6.96
CA GLY A 187 -9.39 -6.76 6.51
C GLY A 187 -8.19 -5.85 6.16
N LEU A 188 -7.03 -6.44 5.82
CA LEU A 188 -5.79 -5.69 5.60
C LEU A 188 -5.81 -5.03 4.21
N PRO A 189 -5.43 -3.75 4.08
CA PRO A 189 -5.43 -3.06 2.79
C PRO A 189 -4.46 -3.72 1.81
N SER A 190 -4.85 -3.77 0.53
CA SER A 190 -3.98 -4.20 -0.58
C SER A 190 -2.76 -3.29 -0.63
N LEU A 191 -1.57 -3.88 -0.46
CA LEU A 191 -0.30 -3.15 -0.52
C LEU A 191 0.14 -3.03 -1.99
N ASP A 192 0.58 -1.83 -2.39
CA ASP A 192 1.20 -1.60 -3.70
C ASP A 192 2.59 -2.27 -3.76
N LEU A 193 2.64 -3.53 -4.21
CA LEU A 193 3.83 -4.38 -4.26
C LEU A 193 4.14 -4.84 -5.70
N TRP A 194 5.42 -5.00 -6.00
CA TRP A 194 5.87 -5.73 -7.19
C TRP A 194 5.87 -7.23 -6.90
N THR A 195 5.35 -8.02 -7.83
CA THR A 195 5.28 -9.48 -7.70
C THR A 195 5.78 -10.18 -8.97
N GLY A 196 6.12 -11.47 -8.84
CA GLY A 196 6.47 -12.34 -9.97
C GLY A 196 7.58 -11.80 -10.87
N GLN A 197 7.26 -11.65 -12.15
CA GLN A 197 8.22 -11.25 -13.19
C GLN A 197 8.72 -9.81 -13.00
N VAL A 198 7.86 -8.89 -12.53
CA VAL A 198 8.24 -7.49 -12.30
C VAL A 198 9.31 -7.40 -11.23
N LEU A 199 9.10 -8.04 -10.08
CA LEU A 199 10.10 -8.08 -9.01
C LEU A 199 11.42 -8.71 -9.50
N SER A 200 11.33 -9.82 -10.22
CA SER A 200 12.51 -10.52 -10.76
C SER A 200 13.31 -9.65 -11.73
N GLN A 201 12.62 -8.88 -12.59
CA GLN A 201 13.25 -7.95 -13.52
C GLN A 201 13.94 -6.81 -12.78
N GLU A 202 13.30 -6.19 -11.81
CA GLU A 202 13.90 -5.10 -11.03
C GLU A 202 15.14 -5.57 -10.26
N LEU A 203 15.11 -6.76 -9.66
CA LEU A 203 16.27 -7.34 -8.98
C LEU A 203 17.44 -7.61 -9.93
N SER A 204 17.15 -7.98 -11.19
CA SER A 204 18.19 -8.25 -12.19
C SER A 204 19.02 -7.00 -12.54
N HIS A 205 18.45 -5.80 -12.36
CA HIS A 205 19.10 -4.52 -12.59
C HIS A 205 19.96 -4.06 -11.40
N LEU A 206 19.95 -4.79 -10.27
CA LEU A 206 20.60 -4.39 -9.02
C LEU A 206 21.86 -5.21 -8.69
N LYS A 207 22.42 -5.94 -9.66
CA LYS A 207 23.64 -6.73 -9.48
C LYS A 207 24.88 -5.87 -9.15
N THR A 208 24.86 -4.62 -9.57
CA THR A 208 25.84 -3.59 -9.23
C THR A 208 25.14 -2.45 -8.49
N PRO A 209 25.83 -1.69 -7.63
CA PRO A 209 25.23 -0.55 -6.94
C PRO A 209 24.67 0.46 -7.94
N VAL A 210 23.42 0.88 -7.71
CA VAL A 210 22.76 1.93 -8.49
C VAL A 210 22.12 2.96 -7.57
N ILE A 211 21.92 4.17 -8.09
CA ILE A 211 21.18 5.22 -7.40
C ILE A 211 19.71 5.17 -7.83
N ARG A 212 18.80 5.19 -6.86
CA ARG A 212 17.35 5.14 -7.05
C ARG A 212 16.63 6.05 -6.06
N ASP A 213 15.40 6.43 -6.39
CA ASP A 213 14.54 7.23 -5.52
C ASP A 213 14.05 6.38 -4.34
N GLY A 214 14.23 6.88 -3.13
CA GLY A 214 13.84 6.23 -1.88
C GLY A 214 12.34 5.91 -1.83
N PRO A 215 11.45 6.92 -1.88
CA PRO A 215 10.01 6.72 -1.76
C PRO A 215 9.39 5.82 -2.84
N THR A 216 9.71 6.08 -4.11
CA THR A 216 8.99 5.46 -5.25
C THR A 216 9.59 4.13 -5.70
N TYR A 217 10.89 3.92 -5.46
CA TYR A 217 11.58 2.72 -5.90
C TYR A 217 12.04 1.85 -4.72
N ILE A 218 12.95 2.34 -3.86
CA ILE A 218 13.59 1.50 -2.84
C ILE A 218 12.58 1.01 -1.82
N TYR A 219 11.69 1.87 -1.36
CA TYR A 219 10.67 1.50 -0.38
C TYR A 219 9.69 0.48 -0.95
N LYS A 220 9.29 0.62 -2.22
CA LYS A 220 8.43 -0.34 -2.92
C LYS A 220 9.14 -1.68 -3.12
N LEU A 221 10.38 -1.66 -3.61
CA LEU A 221 11.22 -2.84 -3.78
C LEU A 221 11.38 -3.60 -2.47
N TRP A 222 11.70 -2.88 -1.40
CA TRP A 222 11.93 -3.41 -0.08
C TRP A 222 10.69 -4.14 0.45
N LYS A 223 9.50 -3.51 0.35
CA LYS A 223 8.25 -4.14 0.79
C LYS A 223 7.92 -5.37 -0.05
N SER A 224 8.18 -5.29 -1.35
CA SER A 224 7.94 -6.36 -2.31
C SER A 224 8.81 -7.59 -2.02
N LEU A 225 10.11 -7.37 -1.75
CA LEU A 225 11.04 -8.42 -1.33
C LEU A 225 10.66 -9.02 0.01
N LEU A 226 10.37 -8.18 1.01
CA LEU A 226 9.97 -8.66 2.33
C LEU A 226 8.70 -9.53 2.21
N SER A 227 7.68 -9.05 1.50
CA SER A 227 6.47 -9.84 1.24
C SER A 227 6.79 -11.17 0.54
N TYR A 228 7.63 -11.14 -0.50
CA TYR A 228 8.01 -12.34 -1.24
C TYR A 228 8.74 -13.37 -0.39
N TRP A 229 9.64 -12.92 0.50
CA TRP A 229 10.37 -13.83 1.38
C TRP A 229 9.49 -14.39 2.50
N LEU A 230 8.51 -13.65 2.99
CA LEU A 230 7.58 -14.12 4.02
C LEU A 230 6.55 -15.14 3.52
N LEU A 231 6.41 -15.35 2.21
CA LEU A 231 5.52 -16.38 1.63
C LEU A 231 6.00 -17.82 1.88
N ASP A 232 7.28 -18.00 2.21
CA ASP A 232 7.88 -19.32 2.39
C ASP A 232 8.40 -19.49 3.82
N HIS A 233 7.81 -20.42 4.56
CA HIS A 233 8.14 -20.70 5.96
C HIS A 233 9.58 -21.20 6.19
N GLU A 234 10.20 -21.81 5.17
CA GLU A 234 11.59 -22.27 5.25
C GLU A 234 12.57 -21.10 5.17
N ARG A 235 12.14 -19.95 4.63
CA ARG A 235 12.99 -18.77 4.54
C ARG A 235 13.08 -18.07 5.88
N LYS A 236 14.31 -17.82 6.33
CA LYS A 236 14.57 -16.99 7.51
C LYS A 236 14.87 -15.57 7.07
N VAL A 237 14.05 -14.63 7.51
CA VAL A 237 14.19 -13.22 7.13
C VAL A 237 14.93 -12.42 8.21
N TYR A 238 15.87 -11.61 7.75
CA TYR A 238 16.71 -10.74 8.57
C TYR A 238 16.52 -9.30 8.14
N LEU A 239 16.33 -8.42 9.13
CA LEU A 239 16.20 -6.98 8.90
C LEU A 239 17.25 -6.25 9.71
N ALA A 240 17.91 -5.25 9.14
CA ALA A 240 18.83 -4.39 9.87
C ALA A 240 18.63 -2.93 9.45
N THR A 241 18.32 -2.06 10.42
CA THR A 241 18.27 -0.61 10.20
C THR A 241 18.57 0.12 11.51
N PRO A 242 19.45 1.14 11.51
CA PRO A 242 19.73 1.88 12.73
C PRO A 242 18.58 2.79 13.13
N PHE A 243 17.79 3.25 12.15
CA PHE A 243 16.68 4.17 12.37
C PHE A 243 15.39 3.57 11.81
N LEU A 244 14.31 3.70 12.57
CA LEU A 244 13.00 3.12 12.33
C LEU A 244 11.94 4.00 13.00
N ASP A 245 10.90 4.35 12.23
CA ASP A 245 9.73 5.07 12.77
C ASP A 245 8.50 4.17 12.90
N THR A 246 7.49 4.68 13.60
CA THR A 246 6.22 4.01 13.87
C THR A 246 5.53 3.54 12.59
N GLN A 247 5.43 4.36 11.56
CA GLN A 247 4.71 3.99 10.34
C GLN A 247 5.42 2.83 9.65
N ARG A 248 6.76 2.86 9.58
CA ARG A 248 7.55 1.79 8.99
C ARG A 248 7.47 0.49 9.78
N MET A 249 7.38 0.56 11.11
CA MET A 249 7.08 -0.61 11.94
C MET A 249 5.68 -1.17 11.65
N VAL A 250 4.67 -0.32 11.50
CA VAL A 250 3.30 -0.72 11.11
C VAL A 250 3.30 -1.41 9.75
N ASP A 251 4.05 -0.89 8.77
CA ASP A 251 4.10 -1.47 7.43
C ASP A 251 4.73 -2.87 7.45
N ILE A 252 5.72 -3.12 8.32
CA ILE A 252 6.27 -4.46 8.57
C ILE A 252 5.22 -5.36 9.21
N GLY A 253 4.55 -4.87 10.27
CA GLY A 253 3.52 -5.63 10.96
C GLY A 253 2.40 -6.08 10.02
N LYS A 254 1.95 -5.21 9.10
CA LYS A 254 0.96 -5.56 8.07
C LYS A 254 1.44 -6.67 7.15
N LEU A 255 2.70 -6.61 6.68
CA LEU A 255 3.29 -7.67 5.84
C LEU A 255 3.40 -9.01 6.58
N VAL A 256 3.79 -8.97 7.86
CA VAL A 256 3.86 -10.16 8.72
C VAL A 256 2.48 -10.77 8.92
N LEU A 257 1.45 -9.95 9.16
CA LEU A 257 0.08 -10.42 9.35
C LEU A 257 -0.53 -11.00 8.07
N GLN A 258 -0.31 -10.37 6.92
CA GLN A 258 -0.72 -10.91 5.61
C GLN A 258 -0.13 -12.29 5.33
N ASN A 259 1.04 -12.59 5.92
CA ASN A 259 1.73 -13.86 5.76
C ASN A 259 1.84 -14.60 7.10
N PHE A 260 0.88 -14.43 8.03
CA PHE A 260 1.07 -14.84 9.43
C PHE A 260 1.50 -16.32 9.62
N THR A 261 0.93 -17.21 8.81
CA THR A 261 1.22 -18.65 8.87
C THR A 261 2.66 -18.96 8.45
N THR A 262 3.16 -18.31 7.42
CA THR A 262 4.48 -18.57 6.80
C THR A 262 5.57 -17.61 7.27
N ALA A 263 5.22 -16.44 7.80
CA ALA A 263 6.15 -15.39 8.17
C ALA A 263 7.18 -15.90 9.21
N ASN A 264 8.45 -15.79 8.86
CA ASN A 264 9.57 -16.27 9.65
C ASN A 264 10.68 -15.21 9.70
N ILE A 265 10.47 -14.19 10.53
CA ILE A 265 11.51 -13.21 10.86
C ILE A 265 12.40 -13.85 11.93
N ASP A 266 13.66 -14.08 11.59
CA ASP A 266 14.62 -14.68 12.51
C ASP A 266 15.23 -13.61 13.43
N ALA A 267 15.63 -12.47 12.85
CA ALA A 267 16.14 -11.33 13.61
C ALA A 267 15.83 -9.97 12.95
N PHE A 268 15.53 -8.98 13.79
CA PHE A 268 15.36 -7.59 13.39
C PHE A 268 16.29 -6.69 14.21
N TYR A 269 17.43 -6.31 13.64
CA TYR A 269 18.42 -5.46 14.29
C TYR A 269 18.04 -3.99 14.21
N VAL A 270 17.81 -3.36 15.36
CA VAL A 270 17.47 -1.94 15.49
C VAL A 270 18.22 -1.33 16.67
N ARG A 271 18.62 -0.05 16.57
CA ARG A 271 19.21 0.67 17.71
C ARG A 271 18.15 0.96 18.77
N ILE A 272 18.57 1.09 20.04
CA ILE A 272 17.67 1.51 21.12
C ILE A 272 17.08 2.90 20.83
N LYS A 273 17.92 3.85 20.41
CA LYS A 273 17.48 5.17 19.92
C LYS A 273 17.41 5.10 18.39
N CYS A 274 16.21 4.86 17.86
CA CYS A 274 15.97 4.60 16.44
C CYS A 274 15.15 5.69 15.73
N ASN A 275 14.64 6.68 16.46
CA ASN A 275 14.05 7.87 15.88
C ASN A 275 14.49 9.09 16.71
N TYR A 276 14.45 10.30 16.13
CA TYR A 276 15.01 11.54 16.68
C TYR A 276 14.93 11.64 18.22
N ASP A 277 13.71 11.51 18.75
CA ASP A 277 13.42 11.59 20.19
C ASP A 277 12.78 10.31 20.75
N GLU A 278 12.57 9.28 19.93
CA GLU A 278 11.91 8.04 20.35
C GLU A 278 12.90 6.88 20.48
N LYS A 279 12.65 6.06 21.49
CA LYS A 279 13.26 4.74 21.59
C LYS A 279 12.43 3.73 20.81
N ILE A 280 13.06 2.62 20.46
CA ILE A 280 12.39 1.48 19.84
C ILE A 280 11.23 0.93 20.69
N SER A 281 11.26 1.09 22.02
CA SER A 281 10.11 0.77 22.88
C SER A 281 8.87 1.59 22.51
N ASP A 282 9.07 2.88 22.28
CA ASP A 282 8.00 3.85 22.03
C ASP A 282 7.45 3.63 20.62
N VAL A 283 8.35 3.40 19.64
CA VAL A 283 7.98 3.02 18.26
C VAL A 283 7.16 1.73 18.25
N LYS A 284 7.53 0.71 19.06
CA LYS A 284 6.76 -0.54 19.17
C LYS A 284 5.39 -0.31 19.77
N GLU A 285 5.30 0.44 20.86
CA GLU A 285 4.04 0.75 21.53
C GLU A 285 3.10 1.51 20.60
N ASN A 286 3.60 2.58 19.99
CA ASN A 286 2.86 3.38 19.02
C ASN A 286 2.37 2.53 17.84
N ALA A 287 3.25 1.70 17.27
CA ALA A 287 2.88 0.82 16.16
C ALA A 287 1.87 -0.25 16.59
N GLN A 288 2.00 -0.82 17.78
CA GLN A 288 1.07 -1.82 18.32
C GLN A 288 -0.36 -1.26 18.48
N ASN A 289 -0.48 0.01 18.83
CA ASN A 289 -1.77 0.68 19.00
C ASN A 289 -2.53 0.86 17.68
N GLU A 290 -1.83 0.83 16.53
CA GLU A 290 -2.43 0.89 15.19
C GLU A 290 -3.05 -0.44 14.73
N PHE A 291 -2.87 -1.52 15.50
CA PHE A 291 -3.44 -2.83 15.20
C PHE A 291 -4.60 -3.17 16.15
N PRO A 292 -5.65 -3.87 15.65
CA PRO A 292 -6.71 -4.45 16.48
C PRO A 292 -6.13 -5.37 17.58
N GLU A 293 -6.82 -5.44 18.73
CA GLU A 293 -6.34 -6.21 19.88
C GLU A 293 -6.07 -7.68 19.55
N GLU A 294 -6.91 -8.30 18.71
CA GLU A 294 -6.70 -9.69 18.27
C GLU A 294 -5.39 -9.92 17.49
N GLN A 295 -4.88 -8.89 16.80
CA GLN A 295 -3.67 -8.99 15.97
C GLN A 295 -2.39 -8.68 16.75
N ARG A 296 -2.49 -7.99 17.89
CA ARG A 296 -1.33 -7.52 18.66
C ARG A 296 -0.45 -8.67 19.16
N LEU A 297 -1.05 -9.77 19.62
CA LEU A 297 -0.29 -10.94 20.09
C LEU A 297 0.48 -11.60 18.93
N ASN A 298 -0.14 -11.69 17.76
CA ASN A 298 0.47 -12.26 16.56
C ASN A 298 1.68 -11.44 16.10
N ILE A 299 1.54 -10.11 16.03
CA ILE A 299 2.65 -9.21 15.72
C ILE A 299 3.76 -9.31 16.75
N LYS A 300 3.39 -9.37 18.04
CA LYS A 300 4.39 -9.50 19.11
C LYS A 300 5.27 -10.73 18.89
N ASN A 301 4.65 -11.89 18.71
CA ASN A 301 5.34 -13.17 18.58
C ASN A 301 6.17 -13.29 17.29
N LYS A 302 5.67 -12.74 16.18
CA LYS A 302 6.29 -12.89 14.85
C LYS A 302 7.30 -11.78 14.52
N LEU A 303 7.18 -10.61 15.13
CA LEU A 303 8.01 -9.44 14.81
C LEU A 303 8.72 -8.86 16.04
N TYR A 304 7.97 -8.48 17.08
CA TYR A 304 8.55 -7.69 18.17
C TYR A 304 9.50 -8.46 19.07
N ASP A 305 9.24 -9.75 19.27
CA ASP A 305 10.11 -10.65 20.04
C ASP A 305 11.36 -11.06 19.25
N ARG A 306 11.41 -10.71 17.95
CA ARG A 306 12.56 -10.92 17.06
C ARG A 306 13.48 -9.71 16.99
N ILE A 307 13.12 -8.62 17.65
CA ILE A 307 13.96 -7.41 17.67
C ILE A 307 15.19 -7.67 18.53
N VAL A 308 16.36 -7.46 17.92
CA VAL A 308 17.66 -7.56 18.56
C VAL A 308 18.23 -6.16 18.71
N TYR A 309 18.78 -5.86 19.90
CA TYR A 309 19.47 -4.61 20.19
C TYR A 309 20.98 -4.87 20.23
N PRO A 310 21.73 -4.53 19.17
CA PRO A 310 23.19 -4.59 19.18
C PRO A 310 23.78 -3.72 20.31
N LEU A 311 24.79 -4.22 21.06
CA LEU A 311 25.44 -3.36 22.09
C LEU A 311 26.33 -2.30 21.43
N SER A 312 26.81 -2.56 20.21
CA SER A 312 27.60 -1.61 19.43
C SER A 312 26.72 -0.79 18.50
N THR A 313 27.06 0.48 18.31
CA THR A 313 26.41 1.32 17.31
C THR A 313 26.70 0.79 15.91
N PHE A 314 25.67 0.36 15.19
CA PHE A 314 25.78 -0.07 13.79
C PHE A 314 25.05 0.90 12.88
N HIS A 315 25.48 1.10 11.63
CA HIS A 315 24.80 1.99 10.68
C HIS A 315 24.45 1.28 9.35
N ALA A 316 24.58 -0.04 9.30
CA ALA A 316 24.20 -0.84 8.15
C ALA A 316 22.68 -0.80 7.94
N LYS A 317 22.23 -0.75 6.67
CA LYS A 317 20.82 -0.95 6.31
C LYS A 317 20.70 -2.04 5.26
N PHE A 318 20.01 -3.12 5.61
CA PHE A 318 19.73 -4.20 4.68
C PHE A 318 18.49 -4.99 5.10
N ILE A 319 17.94 -5.71 4.13
CA ILE A 319 17.10 -6.89 4.39
C ILE A 319 17.71 -8.07 3.66
N GLY A 320 17.62 -9.25 4.28
CA GLY A 320 18.08 -10.48 3.65
C GLY A 320 17.23 -11.66 4.05
N CYS A 321 17.38 -12.75 3.31
CA CYS A 321 16.83 -14.03 3.69
C CYS A 321 17.83 -15.15 3.45
N THR A 322 17.74 -16.22 4.24
CA THR A 322 18.36 -17.51 3.91
C THR A 322 17.25 -18.47 3.48
N ASP A 323 17.55 -19.39 2.56
CA ASP A 323 16.57 -20.33 2.00
C ASP A 323 16.54 -21.70 2.71
N GLY A 324 17.36 -21.88 3.75
CA GLY A 324 17.51 -23.15 4.47
C GLY A 324 18.25 -24.25 3.68
N MET A 325 18.57 -23.98 2.41
CA MET A 325 19.25 -24.89 1.47
C MET A 325 20.70 -24.44 1.20
N GLY A 326 21.21 -23.52 2.03
CA GLY A 326 22.58 -22.97 1.94
C GLY A 326 22.71 -21.72 1.06
N GLY A 327 21.61 -21.21 0.49
CA GLY A 327 21.55 -19.96 -0.26
C GLY A 327 21.07 -18.78 0.58
N ALA A 328 21.50 -17.58 0.19
CA ALA A 328 21.05 -16.34 0.80
C ALA A 328 20.90 -15.22 -0.25
N GLU A 329 19.96 -14.33 0.03
CA GLU A 329 19.71 -13.11 -0.74
C GLU A 329 19.76 -11.90 0.18
N VAL A 330 20.35 -10.80 -0.27
CA VAL A 330 20.45 -9.57 0.53
C VAL A 330 20.30 -8.33 -0.35
N LEU A 331 19.43 -7.43 0.08
CA LEU A 331 19.29 -6.08 -0.45
C LEU A 331 19.97 -5.11 0.51
N VAL A 332 21.01 -4.41 0.05
CA VAL A 332 21.73 -3.39 0.82
C VAL A 332 21.39 -2.03 0.27
N THR A 333 21.15 -1.06 1.15
CA THR A 333 20.80 0.31 0.76
C THR A 333 21.42 1.35 1.69
N SER A 334 21.60 2.59 1.21
CA SER A 334 21.93 3.73 2.07
C SER A 334 20.72 4.33 2.79
N ALA A 335 19.50 3.99 2.36
CA ALA A 335 18.27 4.51 2.95
C ALA A 335 18.06 3.98 4.37
N ASN A 336 17.84 4.87 5.33
CA ASN A 336 17.29 4.43 6.63
C ASN A 336 15.83 4.05 6.48
N PHE A 337 15.35 3.16 7.35
CA PHE A 337 13.96 2.73 7.31
C PHE A 337 13.02 3.72 8.01
N THR A 338 13.03 4.97 7.54
CA THR A 338 12.27 6.09 8.13
C THR A 338 11.57 6.95 7.08
N ALA A 339 10.65 7.79 7.55
CA ALA A 339 9.91 8.77 6.80
C ALA A 339 10.82 9.74 6.04
N ASP A 340 11.96 10.14 6.61
CA ASP A 340 12.86 11.08 5.96
C ASP A 340 13.33 10.53 4.61
N HIS A 341 13.67 9.25 4.56
CA HIS A 341 14.16 8.60 3.34
C HIS A 341 13.05 8.19 2.38
N PHE A 342 11.79 8.09 2.85
CA PHE A 342 10.69 7.52 2.06
C PHE A 342 9.45 8.41 1.89
N LYS A 343 9.45 9.63 2.42
CA LYS A 343 8.41 10.64 2.14
C LYS A 343 8.90 11.75 1.21
N HIS A 344 10.20 12.07 1.28
CA HIS A 344 10.84 13.09 0.47
C HIS A 344 11.66 12.46 -0.66
N HIS A 345 11.82 13.19 -1.76
CA HIS A 345 12.69 12.76 -2.86
C HIS A 345 14.14 12.70 -2.39
N ASN A 346 14.57 11.49 -2.04
CA ASN A 346 15.91 11.18 -1.59
C ASN A 346 16.50 10.13 -2.51
N LEU A 347 17.67 10.43 -3.06
CA LEU A 347 18.41 9.52 -3.92
C LEU A 347 19.33 8.68 -3.06
N GLU A 348 19.21 7.38 -3.22
CA GLU A 348 19.82 6.40 -2.35
C GLU A 348 20.51 5.33 -3.19
N SER A 349 21.65 4.86 -2.68
CA SER A 349 22.31 3.69 -3.23
C SER A 349 21.55 2.42 -2.85
N VAL A 350 21.47 1.49 -3.79
CA VAL A 350 20.87 0.18 -3.58
C VAL A 350 21.59 -0.88 -4.43
N VAL A 351 21.78 -2.06 -3.85
CA VAL A 351 22.37 -3.23 -4.51
C VAL A 351 21.71 -4.49 -3.98
N PHE A 352 21.58 -5.49 -4.83
CA PHE A 352 21.03 -6.81 -4.50
C PHE A 352 22.06 -7.90 -4.81
N HIS A 353 22.32 -8.75 -3.82
CA HIS A 353 23.27 -9.84 -3.94
C HIS A 353 22.61 -11.19 -3.61
N LYS A 354 23.01 -12.20 -4.37
CA LYS A 354 22.84 -13.61 -4.00
C LYS A 354 24.19 -14.15 -3.55
N MET A 355 24.22 -14.89 -2.45
CA MET A 355 25.42 -15.46 -1.87
C MET A 355 25.11 -16.77 -1.14
N SER A 356 26.13 -17.43 -0.59
CA SER A 356 25.90 -18.55 0.31
C SER A 356 25.41 -18.07 1.68
N GLU A 357 24.63 -18.90 2.36
CA GLU A 357 24.20 -18.66 3.75
C GLU A 357 25.39 -18.48 4.70
N ALA A 358 26.48 -19.22 4.48
CA ALA A 358 27.71 -19.08 5.24
C ALA A 358 28.32 -17.68 5.11
N ASN A 359 28.40 -17.14 3.88
CA ASN A 359 28.93 -15.79 3.64
C ASN A 359 27.98 -14.73 4.20
N PHE A 360 26.66 -14.89 4.01
CA PHE A 360 25.68 -13.97 4.57
C PHE A 360 25.80 -13.90 6.10
N THR A 361 25.89 -15.06 6.75
CA THR A 361 26.05 -15.15 8.20
C THR A 361 27.34 -14.49 8.67
N GLN A 362 28.47 -14.82 8.03
CA GLN A 362 29.78 -14.31 8.39
C GLN A 362 29.92 -12.80 8.20
N GLU A 363 29.41 -12.25 7.09
CA GLU A 363 29.63 -10.86 6.69
C GLU A 363 28.54 -9.90 7.18
N PHE A 364 27.31 -10.36 7.40
CA PHE A 364 26.17 -9.50 7.80
C PHE A 364 25.67 -9.78 9.21
N ILE A 365 25.49 -11.04 9.58
CA ILE A 365 24.78 -11.40 10.83
C ILE A 365 25.73 -11.43 12.04
N LEU A 366 26.89 -12.07 11.91
CA LEU A 366 27.86 -12.16 12.99
C LEU A 366 28.40 -10.79 13.43
N PRO A 367 28.71 -9.82 12.54
CA PRO A 367 29.16 -8.51 12.97
C PRO A 367 28.12 -7.74 13.81
N LEU A 368 26.84 -7.96 13.54
CA LEU A 368 25.74 -7.36 14.34
C LEU A 368 25.52 -8.12 15.65
N SER A 369 25.69 -9.44 15.66
CA SER A 369 25.42 -10.31 16.81
C SER A 369 26.60 -10.42 17.78
N ALA A 370 27.84 -10.33 17.30
CA ALA A 370 29.06 -10.34 18.11
C ALA A 370 29.13 -9.14 19.05
N SER A 371 28.38 -8.08 18.73
CA SER A 371 28.15 -6.99 19.64
C SER A 371 27.31 -7.37 20.87
N GLN A 372 26.94 -8.63 21.14
CA GLN A 372 26.28 -9.07 22.38
C GLN A 372 27.23 -9.62 23.46
N LYS A 373 28.53 -9.76 23.18
CA LYS A 373 29.50 -10.29 24.16
C LYS A 373 30.40 -9.19 24.71
N CYS A 374 30.01 -8.65 25.86
CA CYS A 374 30.89 -8.26 26.95
C CYS A 374 30.17 -8.47 28.28
#